data_AF-A0A2S4MD97-F1
#
_entry.id   AF-A0A2S4MD97-F1
#
_cell.length_a   1.000
_cell.length_b   1.000
_cell.length_c   1.000
_cell.angle_alpha   90.00
_cell.angle_beta   90.00
_cell.angle_gamma   90.00
#
_symmetry.space_group_name_H-M   'P 1'
#
loop_
_entity.id
_entity.type
_entity.pdbx_description
1 polymer ?
#
loop_
_entity_poly.entity_id
_entity_poly.type
_entity_poly.pdbx_seq_one_letter_code
_entity_poly.pdbx_strand_id
1 'polypeptide(L)'
;MPGDAALLEACYARLEGKTARQKNPHPKGSLAYAAWVCARLGGWTGYYGKPGPIVMLEGWLEFQAMKRGLNLIQPHLKASKHNV
;
A
#
# COMPACT_ATOMS: atom_id res chain seq x y z
N MET A 1 -9.36 -7.11 2.64
CA MET A 1 -9.80 -7.32 4.04
C MET A 1 -10.12 -5.95 4.65
N PRO A 2 -11.27 -5.75 5.30
CA PRO A 2 -11.75 -4.43 5.71
C PRO A 2 -10.78 -3.61 6.59
N GLY A 3 -9.81 -4.25 7.26
CA GLY A 3 -8.80 -3.56 8.08
C GLY A 3 -7.59 -2.98 7.33
N ASP A 4 -7.39 -3.34 6.06
CA ASP A 4 -6.18 -2.98 5.32
C ASP A 4 -6.32 -1.66 4.54
N ALA A 5 -7.54 -1.10 4.46
CA ALA A 5 -7.86 0.07 3.65
C ALA A 5 -7.02 1.30 4.02
N ALA A 6 -6.91 1.60 5.32
CA ALA A 6 -6.13 2.75 5.79
C ALA A 6 -4.64 2.65 5.41
N LEU A 7 -4.06 1.45 5.52
CA LEU A 7 -2.67 1.22 5.12
C LEU A 7 -2.50 1.33 3.59
N LEU A 8 -3.41 0.73 2.82
CA LEU A 8 -3.40 0.84 1.36
C LEU A 8 -3.50 2.30 0.88
N GLU A 9 -4.34 3.11 1.52
CA GLU A 9 -4.47 4.54 1.21
C GLU A 9 -3.23 5.34 1.60
N ALA A 10 -2.61 5.05 2.75
CA ALA A 10 -1.35 5.66 3.15
C ALA A 10 -0.20 5.29 2.18
N CYS A 11 -0.13 4.02 1.75
CA CYS A 11 0.82 3.58 0.74
C CYS A 11 0.57 4.30 -0.59
N TYR A 12 -0.68 4.39 -1.03
CA TYR A 12 -1.03 5.13 -2.25
C TYR A 12 -0.59 6.59 -2.18
N ALA A 13 -0.90 7.32 -1.12
CA ALA A 13 -0.52 8.73 -0.97
C ALA A 13 1.00 8.95 -1.03
N ARG A 14 1.80 7.97 -0.57
CA ARG A 14 3.26 8.00 -0.66
C ARG A 14 3.79 7.63 -2.05
N LEU A 15 3.07 6.77 -2.78
CA LEU A 15 3.53 6.15 -4.03
C LEU A 15 2.93 6.79 -5.28
N GLU A 16 1.91 7.64 -5.14
CA GLU A 16 1.29 8.34 -6.26
C GLU A 16 2.34 9.21 -6.95
N GLY A 17 2.50 9.00 -8.26
CA GLY A 17 3.41 9.82 -9.04
C GLY A 17 2.80 11.16 -9.44
N LYS A 18 3.63 12.00 -10.06
CA LYS A 18 3.22 13.34 -10.49
C LYS A 18 2.34 13.33 -11.73
N THR A 19 2.44 12.27 -12.54
CA THR A 19 1.73 12.18 -13.83
C THR A 19 0.48 11.31 -13.72
N ALA A 20 -0.51 11.56 -14.60
CA ALA A 20 -1.72 10.75 -14.65
C ALA A 20 -1.44 9.25 -14.86
N ARG A 21 -0.38 8.89 -15.60
CA ARG A 21 0.04 7.50 -15.82
C ARG A 21 0.59 6.82 -14.55
N GLN A 22 1.13 7.61 -13.63
CA GLN A 22 1.67 7.12 -12.36
C GLN A 22 0.66 7.20 -11.20
N LYS A 23 -0.58 7.63 -11.47
CA LYS A 23 -1.68 7.57 -10.50
C LYS A 23 -2.43 6.26 -10.64
N ASN A 24 -3.10 5.86 -9.57
CA ASN A 24 -3.92 4.66 -9.57
C ASN A 24 -5.27 4.97 -10.22
N PRO A 25 -5.64 4.34 -11.35
CA PRO A 25 -6.92 4.58 -12.01
C PRO A 25 -8.08 3.81 -11.33
N HIS A 26 -7.78 2.92 -10.39
CA HIS A 26 -8.77 2.03 -9.80
C HIS A 26 -9.47 2.67 -8.59
N PRO A 27 -10.76 2.35 -8.35
CA PRO A 27 -11.49 2.88 -7.21
C PRO A 27 -10.94 2.34 -5.88
N LYS A 28 -10.92 3.20 -4.86
CA LYS A 28 -10.55 2.82 -3.48
C LYS A 28 -11.38 1.61 -3.01
N GLY A 29 -10.76 0.74 -2.21
CA GLY A 29 -11.40 -0.47 -1.69
C GLY A 29 -11.51 -1.63 -2.70
N SER A 30 -11.19 -1.43 -3.97
CA SER A 30 -11.16 -2.51 -4.96
C SER A 30 -9.89 -3.37 -4.86
N LEU A 31 -9.98 -4.62 -5.32
CA LEU A 31 -8.80 -5.49 -5.45
C LEU A 31 -7.79 -4.92 -6.43
N ALA A 32 -8.25 -4.30 -7.52
CA ALA A 32 -7.37 -3.66 -8.51
C ALA A 32 -6.58 -2.50 -7.90
N TYR A 33 -7.19 -1.74 -6.99
CA TYR A 33 -6.49 -0.69 -6.24
C TYR A 33 -5.36 -1.28 -5.39
N ALA A 34 -5.64 -2.36 -4.65
CA ALA A 34 -4.63 -3.04 -3.85
C ALA A 34 -3.51 -3.65 -4.71
N ALA A 35 -3.86 -4.23 -5.85
CA ALA A 35 -2.90 -4.79 -6.79
C ALA A 35 -1.96 -3.71 -7.35
N TRP A 36 -2.48 -2.52 -7.69
CA TRP A 36 -1.67 -1.39 -8.12
C TRP A 36 -0.69 -0.93 -7.02
N VAL A 37 -1.15 -0.83 -5.76
CA VAL A 37 -0.28 -0.48 -4.63
C VAL A 37 0.84 -1.51 -4.46
N CYS A 38 0.52 -2.81 -4.53
CA CYS A 38 1.53 -3.87 -4.46
C CYS A 38 2.52 -3.75 -5.63
N ALA A 39 2.05 -3.57 -6.87
CA ALA A 39 2.94 -3.37 -8.02
C ALA A 39 3.95 -2.24 -7.78
N ARG A 40 3.49 -1.09 -7.25
CA ARG A 40 4.35 0.06 -6.94
C ARG A 40 5.35 -0.23 -5.83
N LEU A 41 4.95 -0.97 -4.80
CA LEU A 41 5.85 -1.40 -3.72
C LEU A 41 6.94 -2.34 -4.24
N GLY A 42 6.62 -3.23 -5.19
CA GLY A 42 7.58 -4.12 -5.85
C GLY A 42 8.41 -3.45 -6.95
N GLY A 43 8.42 -2.12 -7.05
CA GLY A 43 9.27 -1.39 -7.98
C GLY A 43 8.70 -1.16 -9.38
N TRP A 44 7.42 -1.46 -9.64
CA TRP A 44 6.80 -1.11 -10.92
C TRP A 44 6.68 0.40 -11.09
N THR A 45 7.12 0.93 -12.23
CA THR A 45 7.21 2.38 -12.47
C THR A 45 6.00 2.99 -13.18
N GLY A 46 5.10 2.17 -13.72
CA GLY A 46 3.96 2.62 -14.53
C GLY A 46 4.29 3.00 -15.98
N TYR A 47 5.56 2.90 -16.40
CA TYR A 47 5.98 3.26 -17.77
C TYR A 47 6.02 2.08 -18.73
N TYR A 48 6.26 0.88 -18.22
CA TYR A 48 6.28 -0.36 -18.99
C TYR A 48 4.98 -1.13 -18.76
N GLY A 49 4.80 -2.26 -19.43
CA GLY A 49 3.55 -3.04 -19.43
C GLY A 49 3.06 -3.51 -18.05
N LYS A 50 2.17 -4.51 -18.05
CA LYS A 50 1.60 -5.04 -16.79
C LYS A 50 2.73 -5.50 -15.84
N PRO A 51 2.61 -5.25 -14.53
CA PRO A 51 3.61 -5.71 -13.56
C PRO A 51 3.74 -7.23 -13.63
N GLY A 52 4.99 -7.72 -13.57
CA GLY A 52 5.28 -9.14 -13.58
C GLY A 52 4.91 -9.83 -12.24
N PRO A 53 4.78 -11.17 -12.22
CA PRO A 53 4.41 -11.90 -11.00
C PRO A 53 5.39 -11.69 -9.83
N ILE A 54 6.71 -11.60 -10.11
CA ILE A 54 7.73 -11.38 -9.07
C ILE A 54 7.57 -10.00 -8.42
N VAL A 55 7.41 -8.95 -9.23
CA VAL A 55 7.13 -7.58 -8.76
C VAL A 55 5.88 -7.53 -7.88
N MET A 56 4.82 -8.24 -8.28
CA MET A 56 3.62 -8.33 -7.46
C MET A 56 3.84 -9.04 -6.12
N LEU A 57 4.63 -10.11 -6.11
CA LEU A 57 4.99 -10.85 -4.90
C LEU A 57 5.83 -9.99 -3.95
N GLU A 58 6.87 -9.34 -4.45
CA GLU A 58 7.73 -8.45 -3.68
C GLU A 58 6.92 -7.33 -3.02
N GLY A 59 6.05 -6.68 -3.81
CA GLY A 59 5.17 -5.65 -3.28
C GLY A 59 4.18 -6.13 -2.22
N TRP A 60 3.67 -7.37 -2.37
CA TRP A 60 2.83 -7.99 -1.36
C TRP A 60 3.60 -8.27 -0.06
N LEU A 61 4.83 -8.78 -0.16
CA LEU A 61 5.68 -9.04 1.00
C LEU A 61 6.02 -7.75 1.76
N GLU A 62 6.33 -6.69 1.04
CA GLU A 62 6.54 -5.35 1.61
C GLU A 62 5.29 -4.83 2.32
N PHE A 63 4.12 -4.97 1.70
CA PHE A 63 2.86 -4.60 2.32
C PHE A 63 2.60 -5.38 3.63
N GLN A 64 2.86 -6.70 3.63
CA GLN A 64 2.73 -7.54 4.82
C GLN A 64 3.75 -7.17 5.91
N ALA A 65 4.97 -6.78 5.55
CA ALA A 65 5.96 -6.28 6.50
C ALA A 65 5.47 -5.00 7.19
N MET A 66 4.96 -4.03 6.42
CA MET A 66 4.41 -2.79 6.98
C MET A 66 3.21 -3.05 7.90
N LYS A 67 2.30 -3.93 7.49
CA LYS A 67 1.15 -4.33 8.31
C LYS A 67 1.58 -4.96 9.64
N ARG A 68 2.57 -5.85 9.63
CA ARG A 68 3.14 -6.42 10.85
C ARG A 68 3.74 -5.35 11.76
N GLY A 69 4.51 -4.42 11.19
CA GLY A 69 5.08 -3.29 11.91
C GLY A 69 4.00 -2.43 12.59
N LEU A 70 2.92 -2.10 11.87
CA LEU A 70 1.81 -1.34 12.43
C LEU A 70 1.14 -2.08 13.59
N ASN A 71 0.90 -3.38 13.46
CA ASN A 71 0.28 -4.17 14.53
C ASN A 71 1.14 -4.20 15.81
N LEU A 72 2.48 -4.17 15.69
CA LEU A 72 3.38 -4.11 16.84
C LEU A 72 3.31 -2.76 17.56
N ILE A 73 3.23 -1.65 16.82
CA ILE A 73 3.23 -0.30 17.43
C ILE A 73 1.83 0.16 17.85
N GLN A 74 0.77 -0.39 17.25
CA GLN A 74 -0.60 0.08 17.44
C GLN A 74 -1.06 0.15 18.92
N PRO A 75 -0.74 -0.83 19.79
CA PRO A 75 -1.07 -0.74 21.21
C PRO A 75 -0.37 0.44 21.91
N HIS A 76 0.91 0.68 21.58
CA HIS A 76 1.72 1.76 22.13
C HIS A 76 1.20 3.13 21.70
N LEU A 77 0.75 3.27 20.45
CA LEU A 77 0.12 4.50 19.95
C LEU A 77 -1.23 4.81 20.62
N LYS A 78 -2.00 3.78 21.01
CA LYS A 78 -3.30 3.98 21.69
C LYS A 78 -3.12 4.39 23.15
N ALA A 79 -2.12 3.83 23.84
CA ALA A 79 -1.78 4.18 25.21
C ALA A 79 -1.34 5.65 25.34
N SER A 80 -0.56 6.15 24.37
CA SER A 80 -0.13 7.56 24.34
C SER A 80 -1.28 8.56 24.13
N LYS A 81 -2.38 8.16 23.48
CA LYS A 81 -3.53 9.03 23.20
C LYS A 81 -4.55 9.13 24.35
N HIS A 82 -4.49 8.24 25.34
CA HIS A 82 -5.39 8.24 26.51
C HIS A 82 -4.81 8.98 27.73
N ASN A 83 -3.58 9.49 27.63
CA ASN A 83 -2.88 10.19 28.72
C ASN A 83 -2.88 11.73 28.55
N VAL A 84 -3.83 12.29 27.78
CA VAL A 84 -4.06 13.73 27.59
C VAL A 84 -5.53 14.04 27.80
#